data_AF-A0A818NH26-F1
#
_entry.id   AF-A0A818NH26-F1
#
_cell.length_a   1.000
_cell.length_b   1.000
_cell.length_c   1.000
_cell.angle_alpha   90.00
_cell.angle_beta   90.00
_cell.angle_gamma   90.00
#
_symmetry.space_group_name_H-M   'P 1'
#
loop_
_entity.id
_entity.type
_entity.pdbx_description
1 polymer ?
#
loop_
_entity_poly.entity_id
_entity_poly.type
_entity_poly.pdbx_seq_one_letter_code
_entity_poly.pdbx_strand_id
1 'polypeptide(L)'
;MLEATVMTKNPSLCLSKWGYCGTGSAYCDDGCQAGPCTGNGGGNGGSGSVGDIDSNTFACVFNTIDSTTRTDRFNGLKASGWKPQNKEEAAVFLAHVFHETDGLKTMREYCAPGILF
;
A
#
# COMPACT_ATOMS: atom_id res chain seq x y z
N MET A 1 12.20 -5.65 -15.09
CA MET A 1 11.63 -6.62 -14.14
C MET A 1 11.82 -6.02 -12.75
N LEU A 2 10.86 -5.22 -12.27
CA LEU A 2 10.89 -4.74 -10.89
C LEU A 2 10.37 -5.90 -10.03
N GLU A 3 11.28 -6.44 -9.24
CA GLU A 3 11.11 -7.69 -8.52
C GLU A 3 10.03 -7.59 -7.43
N ALA A 4 9.42 -8.74 -7.16
CA ALA A 4 8.40 -9.01 -6.15
C ALA A 4 8.78 -8.67 -4.69
N THR A 5 9.91 -7.98 -4.48
CA THR A 5 10.44 -7.50 -3.19
C THR A 5 9.56 -6.41 -2.55
N VAL A 6 8.60 -5.83 -3.28
CA VAL A 6 7.71 -4.77 -2.79
C VAL A 6 6.59 -5.28 -1.87
N MET A 7 6.19 -6.56 -1.96
CA MET A 7 4.99 -7.04 -1.26
C MET A 7 5.20 -7.84 0.00
N THR A 8 6.42 -8.33 0.24
CA THR A 8 6.77 -8.65 1.62
C THR A 8 6.84 -7.33 2.34
N LYS A 9 5.81 -7.01 3.15
CA LYS A 9 5.87 -6.11 4.31
C LYS A 9 7.35 -5.93 4.65
N ASN A 10 7.99 -4.87 4.17
CA ASN A 10 9.41 -4.76 4.42
C ASN A 10 9.44 -4.26 5.86
N PRO A 11 9.62 -5.15 6.86
CA PRO A 11 9.29 -4.82 8.24
C PRO A 11 10.24 -3.77 8.81
N SER A 12 11.23 -3.39 8.01
CA SER A 12 12.24 -2.37 8.23
C SER A 12 11.88 -0.99 7.65
N LEU A 13 10.77 -0.83 6.93
CA LEU A 13 10.34 0.46 6.36
C LEU A 13 9.33 1.17 7.26
N CYS A 14 9.53 2.47 7.44
CA CYS A 14 8.66 3.36 8.21
C CYS A 14 7.77 4.18 7.28
N LEU A 15 6.51 4.40 7.66
CA LEU A 15 5.60 5.34 7.00
C LEU A 15 5.80 6.73 7.61
N SER A 16 6.40 7.64 6.87
CA SER A 16 6.61 9.03 7.28
C SER A 16 5.29 9.76 7.55
N LYS A 17 5.37 10.89 8.26
CA LYS A 17 4.23 11.82 8.46
C LYS A 17 3.60 12.34 7.17
N TRP A 18 4.33 12.26 6.06
CA TRP A 18 3.91 12.70 4.73
C TRP A 18 3.31 11.58 3.87
N GLY A 19 3.20 10.36 4.42
CA GLY A 19 2.61 9.22 3.72
C GLY A 19 3.53 8.49 2.75
N TYR A 20 4.85 8.70 2.85
CA TYR A 20 5.88 7.96 2.10
C TYR A 20 6.54 6.90 2.97
N CYS A 21 6.87 5.73 2.40
CA CYS A 21 7.61 4.69 3.11
C CYS A 21 9.09 4.67 2.73
N GLY A 22 9.95 4.49 3.73
CA GLY A 22 11.40 4.54 3.58
C GLY A 22 12.15 4.13 4.85
N THR A 23 13.47 4.18 4.81
CA THR A 23 14.34 3.99 5.98
C THR A 23 15.02 5.32 6.37
N GLY A 24 15.47 5.41 7.62
CA GLY A 24 16.17 6.59 8.13
C GLY A 24 15.23 7.64 8.70
N SER A 25 15.84 8.68 9.27
CA SER A 25 15.16 9.69 10.09
C SER A 25 14.00 10.38 9.40
N ALA A 26 14.13 10.70 8.11
CA ALA A 26 13.07 11.35 7.33
C ALA A 26 11.76 10.54 7.26
N TYR A 27 11.83 9.23 7.49
CA TYR A 27 10.69 8.32 7.44
C TYR A 27 10.32 7.75 8.81
N CYS A 28 11.32 7.48 9.65
CA CYS A 28 11.14 6.76 10.91
C CYS A 28 11.04 7.66 12.15
N ASP A 29 11.46 8.93 12.10
CA ASP A 29 11.47 9.81 13.28
C ASP A 29 10.11 10.52 13.47
N ASP A 30 10.13 11.83 13.74
CA ASP A 30 8.97 12.62 14.15
C ASP A 30 7.79 12.52 13.18
N GLY A 31 6.68 12.02 13.72
CA GLY A 31 5.41 11.86 13.01
C GLY A 31 5.34 10.61 12.12
N CYS A 32 6.27 9.66 12.28
CA CYS A 32 6.11 8.32 11.72
C CYS A 32 4.75 7.72 12.12
N GLN A 33 4.03 7.21 11.13
CA GLN A 33 2.65 6.73 11.21
C GLN A 33 2.57 5.20 11.36
N ALA A 34 3.59 4.47 10.89
CA ALA A 34 3.67 3.01 10.96
C ALA A 34 5.08 2.49 10.70
N GLY A 35 5.34 1.23 11.07
CA GLY A 35 6.66 0.60 10.93
C GLY A 35 7.54 0.79 12.16
N PRO A 36 8.86 0.51 12.07
CA PRO A 36 9.78 0.60 13.20
C PRO A 36 10.19 2.06 13.47
N CYS A 37 9.23 2.88 13.87
CA CYS A 37 9.44 4.30 14.17
C CYS A 37 10.46 4.49 15.31
N THR A 38 11.41 5.40 15.13
CA THR A 38 12.48 5.78 16.05
C THR A 38 12.00 6.86 16.99
N GLY A 39 11.13 6.47 17.94
CA GLY A 39 10.52 7.38 18.91
C GLY A 39 9.05 7.02 19.13
N ASN A 40 8.43 7.60 20.17
CA ASN A 40 7.04 7.34 20.56
C ASN A 40 6.03 7.95 19.55
N GLY A 41 6.20 7.66 18.26
CA GLY A 41 5.29 7.94 17.16
C GLY A 41 4.30 6.79 17.00
N GLY A 42 3.57 6.47 18.06
CA GLY A 42 2.38 5.62 18.00
C GLY A 42 1.22 6.43 17.44
N GLY A 43 1.32 6.87 16.19
CA GLY A 43 0.29 7.66 15.52
C GLY A 43 -0.79 6.76 14.95
N ASN A 44 -1.92 6.64 15.67
CA ASN A 44 -3.18 6.06 15.21
C ASN A 44 -3.57 6.54 13.80
N GLY A 45 -3.17 5.78 12.77
CA GLY A 45 -3.61 5.97 11.39
C GLY A 45 -4.79 5.07 11.06
N GLY A 46 -6.01 5.49 11.43
CA GLY A 46 -7.28 4.98 10.89
C GLY A 46 -7.41 3.46 10.76
N SER A 47 -7.81 2.80 11.86
CA SER A 47 -8.12 1.37 11.94
C SER A 47 -9.29 1.02 11.03
N GLY A 48 -8.97 0.71 9.78
CA GLY A 48 -9.84 -0.06 8.90
C GLY A 48 -8.95 -1.07 8.22
N SER A 49 -9.04 -2.32 8.62
CA SER A 49 -8.25 -3.40 8.02
C SER A 49 -9.09 -4.11 6.95
N VAL A 50 -8.44 -4.58 5.88
CA VAL A 50 -9.01 -5.54 4.94
C VAL A 50 -8.40 -6.91 5.26
N GLY A 51 -9.05 -7.65 6.15
CA GLY A 51 -8.41 -8.81 6.77
C GLY A 51 -7.18 -8.39 7.59
N ASP A 52 -6.03 -8.97 7.27
CA ASP A 52 -4.75 -8.69 7.93
C ASP A 52 -3.97 -7.50 7.33
N ILE A 53 -4.49 -6.83 6.30
CA ILE A 53 -3.86 -5.66 5.69
C ILE A 53 -4.50 -4.38 6.24
N ASP A 54 -3.72 -3.59 6.96
CA ASP A 54 -4.10 -2.24 7.38
C ASP A 54 -3.79 -1.19 6.30
N SER A 55 -4.38 -0.01 6.49
CA SER A 55 -4.22 1.16 5.62
C SER A 55 -2.76 1.60 5.45
N ASN A 56 -1.93 1.39 6.48
CA ASN A 56 -0.52 1.77 6.46
C ASN A 56 0.31 0.80 5.61
N THR A 57 0.01 -0.50 5.70
CA THR A 57 0.62 -1.55 4.87
C THR A 57 0.27 -1.32 3.41
N PHE A 58 -1.01 -1.04 3.12
CA PHE A 58 -1.44 -0.66 1.77
C PHE A 58 -0.72 0.61 1.29
N ALA A 59 -0.45 1.56 2.20
CA ALA A 59 0.27 2.78 1.87
C ALA A 59 1.73 2.60 1.55
N CYS A 60 2.42 1.67 2.21
CA CYS A 60 3.77 1.34 1.82
C CYS A 60 3.86 0.63 0.48
N VAL A 61 2.89 -0.24 0.21
CA VAL A 61 2.83 -0.96 -1.06
C VAL A 61 2.58 0.00 -2.23
N PHE A 62 1.58 0.87 -2.12
CA PHE A 62 1.19 1.81 -3.17
C PHE A 62 1.66 3.23 -2.83
N ASN A 63 2.98 3.39 -2.64
CA ASN A 63 3.60 4.68 -2.28
C ASN A 63 3.84 5.62 -3.47
N THR A 64 3.57 5.16 -4.69
CA THR A 64 3.80 5.88 -5.96
C THR A 64 2.63 6.80 -6.36
N ILE A 65 1.49 6.68 -5.67
CA ILE A 65 0.29 7.50 -5.87
C ILE A 65 0.06 8.41 -4.66
N ASP A 66 -0.70 9.50 -4.86
CA ASP A 66 -0.97 10.45 -3.78
C ASP A 66 -1.83 9.85 -2.66
N SER A 67 -1.75 10.44 -1.47
CA SER A 67 -2.41 9.94 -0.26
C SER A 67 -3.93 9.85 -0.38
N THR A 68 -4.56 10.75 -1.14
CA THR A 68 -6.01 10.80 -1.31
C THR A 68 -6.47 9.66 -2.20
N THR A 69 -5.88 9.54 -3.40
CA THR A 69 -6.16 8.43 -4.34
C THR A 69 -5.94 7.09 -3.65
N ARG A 70 -4.84 6.95 -2.91
CA ARG A 70 -4.53 5.73 -2.17
C ARG A 70 -5.62 5.38 -1.15
N THR A 71 -6.08 6.35 -0.36
CA THR A 71 -7.12 6.16 0.65
C THR A 71 -8.43 5.71 0.00
N ASP A 72 -8.80 6.31 -1.13
CA ASP A 72 -10.00 5.96 -1.89
C ASP A 72 -9.93 4.52 -2.43
N ARG A 73 -8.78 4.10 -2.97
CA ARG A 73 -8.58 2.73 -3.46
C ARG A 73 -8.68 1.71 -2.34
N PHE A 74 -8.08 2.01 -1.18
CA PHE A 74 -8.17 1.16 0.00
C PHE A 74 -9.60 1.05 0.54
N ASN A 75 -10.35 2.16 0.53
CA ASN A 75 -11.77 2.17 0.89
C ASN A 75 -12.63 1.38 -0.10
N GLY A 76 -12.36 1.48 -1.41
CA GLY A 76 -13.01 0.64 -2.42
C GLY A 76 -12.74 -0.84 -2.24
N LEU A 77 -11.50 -1.20 -1.90
CA LEU A 77 -11.12 -2.58 -1.58
C LEU A 77 -11.87 -3.11 -0.34
N LYS A 78 -11.99 -2.30 0.72
CA LYS A 78 -12.84 -2.62 1.90
C LYS A 78 -14.29 -2.85 1.49
N ALA A 79 -14.86 -1.95 0.69
CA ALA A 79 -16.25 -2.01 0.27
C ALA A 79 -16.57 -3.21 -0.62
N SER A 80 -15.56 -3.72 -1.37
CA SER A 80 -15.72 -4.92 -2.21
C SER A 80 -15.97 -6.21 -1.42
N GLY A 81 -15.70 -6.20 -0.11
CA GLY A 81 -15.77 -7.41 0.72
C GLY A 81 -14.61 -8.38 0.52
N TRP A 82 -13.55 -7.99 -0.21
CA TRP A 82 -12.32 -8.78 -0.31
C TRP A 82 -11.77 -9.09 1.08
N LYS A 83 -11.49 -10.36 1.34
CA LYS A 83 -10.95 -10.86 2.60
C LYS A 83 -9.92 -11.95 2.28
N PRO A 84 -8.62 -11.63 2.30
CA PRO A 84 -7.59 -12.66 2.11
C PRO A 84 -7.63 -13.64 3.30
N GLN A 85 -7.32 -14.91 3.05
CA GLN A 85 -7.26 -15.97 4.08
C GLN A 85 -6.09 -15.77 5.03
N ASN A 86 -5.01 -15.15 4.55
CA ASN A 86 -3.82 -14.82 5.32
C ASN A 86 -3.05 -13.66 4.67
N LYS A 87 -2.06 -13.13 5.38
CA LYS A 87 -1.19 -12.04 4.92
C LYS A 87 -0.39 -12.41 3.65
N GLU A 88 -0.08 -13.68 3.42
CA GLU A 88 0.65 -14.15 2.24
C GLU A 88 -0.21 -14.06 0.96
N GLU A 89 -1.48 -14.49 1.03
CA GLU A 89 -2.44 -14.34 -0.08
C GLU A 89 -2.64 -12.86 -0.42
N ALA A 90 -2.77 -12.03 0.61
CA ALA A 90 -2.89 -10.59 0.43
C ALA A 90 -1.66 -10.00 -0.27
N ALA A 91 -0.45 -10.39 0.15
CA ALA A 91 0.79 -9.94 -0.46
C ALA A 91 0.89 -10.35 -1.94
N VAL A 92 0.57 -11.61 -2.28
CA VAL A 92 0.61 -12.09 -3.67
C VAL A 92 -0.42 -11.37 -4.54
N PHE A 93 -1.65 -11.20 -4.06
CA PHE A 93 -2.69 -10.49 -4.82
C PHE A 93 -2.28 -9.04 -5.09
N LEU A 94 -1.86 -8.32 -4.05
CA LEU A 94 -1.42 -6.94 -4.21
C LEU A 94 -0.18 -6.86 -5.14
N ALA A 95 0.73 -7.85 -5.11
CA ALA A 95 1.90 -7.94 -5.99
C ALA A 95 1.51 -7.88 -7.46
N HIS A 96 0.55 -8.72 -7.84
CA HIS A 96 0.03 -8.75 -9.20
C HIS A 96 -0.64 -7.43 -9.53
N VAL A 97 -1.54 -6.94 -8.67
CA VAL A 97 -2.19 -5.63 -8.89
C VAL A 97 -1.17 -4.53 -9.13
N PHE A 98 -0.13 -4.44 -8.30
CA PHE A 98 0.93 -3.44 -8.46
C PHE A 98 1.67 -3.59 -9.79
N HIS A 99 2.04 -4.82 -10.17
CA HIS A 99 2.74 -5.07 -11.43
C HIS A 99 1.90 -4.67 -12.65
N GLU A 100 0.65 -5.13 -12.70
CA GLU A 100 -0.25 -4.91 -13.84
C GLU A 100 -0.71 -3.45 -13.97
N THR A 101 -0.63 -2.67 -12.88
CA THR A 101 -1.16 -1.29 -12.84
C THR A 101 -0.08 -0.21 -12.69
N ASP A 102 1.20 -0.57 -12.77
CA ASP A 102 2.34 0.29 -12.46
C ASP A 102 2.18 1.01 -11.10
N GLY A 103 1.80 0.24 -10.08
CA GLY A 103 1.48 0.75 -8.75
C GLY A 103 0.24 1.65 -8.71
N LEU A 104 -0.84 1.23 -9.38
CA LEU A 104 -2.14 1.92 -9.50
C LEU A 104 -2.14 3.23 -10.32
N LYS A 105 -1.09 3.51 -11.09
CA LYS A 105 -1.10 4.64 -12.04
C LYS A 105 -1.97 4.37 -13.27
N THR A 106 -2.10 3.10 -13.67
CA THR A 106 -2.91 2.69 -14.82
C THR A 106 -3.96 1.68 -14.38
N MET A 107 -5.24 2.03 -14.53
CA MET A 107 -6.37 1.11 -14.31
C MET A 107 -7.07 0.70 -15.61
N ARG A 108 -6.59 1.23 -16.73
CA ARG A 108 -6.98 0.82 -18.07
C ARG A 108 -5.78 0.18 -18.74
N GLU A 109 -6.04 -0.92 -19.41
CA GLU A 109 -5.07 -1.61 -20.25
C GLU A 109 -4.63 -0.69 -21.39
N TYR A 110 -3.32 -0.53 -21.57
CA TYR A 110 -2.77 0.13 -22.74
C TYR A 110 -2.88 -0.81 -23.95
N CYS A 111 -3.69 -0.42 -24.94
CA CYS A 111 -4.05 -1.24 -26.10
C CYS A 111 -4.82 -2.52 -25.76
N ALA A 112 -6.00 -2.42 -25.14
CA ALA A 112 -6.97 -3.52 -25.21
C ALA A 112 -7.43 -3.68 -26.67
N PRO A 113 -7.09 -4.76 -27.39
CA PRO A 113 -7.71 -5.02 -28.69
C PRO A 113 -9.18 -5.38 -28.45
N GLY A 114 -10.10 -4.41 -28.54
CA GLY A 114 -11.52 -4.71 -28.71
C GLY A 114 -12.57 -3.90 -27.93
N ILE A 115 -12.22 -2.90 -27.12
CA ILE A 115 -13.25 -2.01 -26.53
C ILE A 115 -13.50 -0.84 -27.49
N LEU A 116 -14.38 -1.08 -28.45
CA LEU A 116 -15.12 -0.04 -29.17
C LEU A 116 -16.09 0.63 -28.18
N PHE A 117 -16.04 1.96 -28.12
CA PHE A 117 -17.05 2.78 -27.45
C PHE A 117 -18.41 2.66 -28.12
#